data_AF-A0A3D0SR95-F1
#
_entry.id   AF-A0A3D0SR95-F1
#
_cell.length_a   1.000
_cell.length_b   1.000
_cell.length_c   1.000
_cell.angle_alpha   90.00
_cell.angle_beta   90.00
_cell.angle_gamma   90.00
#
_symmetry.space_group_name_H-M   'P 1'
#
loop_
_entity.id
_entity.type
_entity.pdbx_description
1 polymer ?
#
loop_
_entity_poly.entity_id
_entity_poly.type
_entity_poly.pdbx_seq_one_letter_code
_entity_poly.pdbx_strand_id
1 'polypeptide(L)'
;LAGVRVLAHKETPGLGDGIEARRSPWILAFTGKSLTDPPQEQWKVKRDGGAFDQLTGATITPRAVVKAVRRFLEYVQKHQEQLFAPAAGVK
;
A
#
# COMPACT_ATOMS: atom_id res chain seq x y z
N LEU A 1 0.72 -8.84 -4.54
CA LEU A 1 0.22 -7.58 -5.14
C LEU A 1 0.87 -7.40 -6.50
N ALA A 2 0.11 -7.08 -7.54
CA ALA A 2 0.70 -6.69 -8.83
C ALA A 2 1.38 -5.30 -8.75
N GLY A 3 0.88 -4.43 -7.88
CA GLY A 3 1.45 -3.10 -7.63
C GLY A 3 0.45 -2.21 -6.88
N VAL A 4 0.89 -1.02 -6.50
CA VAL A 4 0.05 0.02 -5.88
C VAL A 4 0.28 1.34 -6.61
N ARG A 5 -0.78 2.12 -6.82
CA ARG A 5 -0.70 3.47 -7.37
C ARG A 5 -1.62 4.41 -6.62
N VAL A 6 -1.10 5.59 -6.27
CA VAL A 6 -1.89 6.70 -5.74
C VAL A 6 -2.49 7.46 -6.92
N LEU A 7 -3.82 7.59 -6.93
CA LEU A 7 -4.55 8.31 -7.99
C LEU A 7 -4.79 9.77 -7.64
N ALA A 8 -4.94 10.08 -6.35
CA ALA A 8 -5.15 11.43 -5.84
C ALA A 8 -4.66 11.54 -4.39
N HIS A 9 -4.16 12.71 -4.01
CA HIS A 9 -3.83 13.07 -2.63
C HIS A 9 -3.85 14.59 -2.45
N LYS A 10 -3.71 15.06 -1.19
CA LYS A 10 -3.55 16.48 -0.84
C LYS A 10 -2.30 16.73 0.02
N GLU A 11 -1.32 15.84 -0.06
CA GLU A 11 -0.04 15.98 0.63
C GLU A 11 0.72 17.24 0.22
N THR A 12 1.55 17.74 1.13
CA THR A 12 2.39 18.93 0.88
C THR A 12 3.44 18.62 -0.19
N PRO A 13 3.50 19.39 -1.29
CA PRO A 13 4.51 19.22 -2.32
C PRO A 13 5.94 19.27 -1.77
N GLY A 14 6.79 18.34 -2.18
CA GLY A 14 8.17 18.22 -1.71
C GLY A 14 8.35 17.56 -0.34
N LEU A 15 7.26 17.18 0.35
CA LEU A 15 7.31 16.40 1.60
C LEU A 15 6.64 15.03 1.41
N GLY A 16 5.31 15.03 1.27
CA GLY A 16 4.50 13.80 1.26
C GLY A 16 4.15 13.29 -0.15
N ASP A 17 4.33 14.11 -1.18
CA ASP A 17 4.04 13.77 -2.59
C ASP A 17 4.97 12.71 -3.20
N GLY A 18 6.02 12.31 -2.47
CA GLY A 18 6.87 11.17 -2.83
C GLY A 18 6.14 9.82 -2.92
N ILE A 19 4.87 9.75 -2.54
CA ILE A 19 4.00 8.58 -2.79
C ILE A 19 3.54 8.46 -4.26
N GLU A 20 3.69 9.53 -5.06
CA GLU A 20 3.43 9.48 -6.49
C GLU A 20 4.57 8.77 -7.23
N ALA A 21 4.23 7.77 -8.04
CA ALA A 21 5.21 7.02 -8.84
C ALA A 21 6.03 7.92 -9.81
N ARG A 22 5.53 9.11 -10.15
CA ARG A 22 6.22 10.08 -11.01
C ARG A 22 7.28 10.91 -10.25
N ARG A 23 7.17 10.99 -8.93
CA ARG A 23 8.06 11.76 -8.05
C ARG A 23 9.14 10.89 -7.43
N SER A 24 8.80 9.66 -7.09
CA SER A 24 9.70 8.73 -6.40
C SER A 24 9.29 7.27 -6.64
N PRO A 25 10.25 6.31 -6.61
CA PRO A 25 9.95 4.88 -6.69
C PRO A 25 9.35 4.30 -5.41
N TRP A 26 9.17 5.10 -4.35
CA TRP A 26 8.74 4.61 -3.03
C TRP A 26 7.48 3.72 -3.08
N ILE A 27 6.47 4.11 -3.86
CA ILE A 27 5.22 3.35 -3.99
C ILE A 27 5.39 2.01 -4.72
N LEU A 28 6.49 1.80 -5.45
CA LEU A 28 6.76 0.55 -6.16
C LEU A 28 7.20 -0.57 -5.20
N ALA A 29 7.60 -0.24 -3.97
CA ALA A 29 8.01 -1.19 -2.94
C ALA A 29 6.90 -2.19 -2.54
N PHE A 30 5.64 -1.90 -2.86
CA PHE A 30 4.50 -2.80 -2.63
C PHE A 30 4.35 -3.89 -3.70
N THR A 31 5.07 -3.80 -4.82
CA THR A 31 5.04 -4.81 -5.89
C THR A 31 5.52 -6.15 -5.35
N GLY A 32 4.79 -7.22 -5.64
CA GLY A 32 5.10 -8.57 -5.14
C GLY A 32 4.68 -8.83 -3.68
N LYS A 33 4.30 -7.81 -2.90
CA LYS A 33 3.97 -8.00 -1.47
C LYS A 33 2.62 -8.68 -1.23
N SER A 34 2.49 -9.34 -0.08
CA SER A 34 1.31 -10.08 0.39
C SER A 34 1.21 -10.01 1.92
N LEU A 35 0.17 -10.60 2.51
CA LEU A 35 0.05 -10.69 3.98
C LEU A 35 1.14 -11.57 4.62
N THR A 36 1.85 -12.38 3.83
CA THR A 36 2.91 -13.28 4.29
C THR A 36 4.31 -12.80 3.90
N ASP A 37 4.43 -11.85 2.96
CA ASP A 37 5.69 -11.20 2.59
C ASP A 37 5.45 -9.68 2.39
N PRO A 38 5.93 -8.82 3.30
CA PRO A 38 6.64 -9.15 4.53
C PRO A 38 5.67 -9.71 5.60
N PRO A 39 6.18 -10.29 6.70
CA PRO A 39 5.37 -10.67 7.85
C PRO A 39 4.50 -9.51 8.34
N GLN A 40 3.35 -9.85 8.92
CA GLN A 40 2.32 -8.90 9.32
C GLN A 40 2.85 -7.74 10.19
N GLU A 41 3.79 -8.02 11.08
CA GLU A 41 4.41 -7.07 12.02
C GLU A 41 5.29 -6.04 11.32
N GLN A 42 5.81 -6.40 10.14
CA GLN A 42 6.71 -5.59 9.33
C GLN A 42 5.97 -4.68 8.33
N TRP A 43 4.63 -4.70 8.31
CA TRP A 43 3.80 -3.73 7.58
C TRP A 43 3.78 -2.37 8.28
N LYS A 44 4.96 -1.78 8.41
CA LYS A 44 5.25 -0.47 8.97
C LYS A 44 6.41 0.15 8.21
N VAL A 45 6.66 1.42 8.47
CA VAL A 45 7.88 2.06 7.97
C VAL A 45 9.10 1.59 8.78
N LYS A 46 10.31 1.58 8.21
CA LYS A 46 11.57 1.06 8.83
C LYS A 46 11.89 1.69 10.20
N ARG A 47 11.64 2.98 10.37
CA ARG A 47 11.77 3.74 11.63
C ARG A 47 10.87 3.21 12.74
N ASP A 48 9.77 2.55 12.37
CA ASP A 48 8.84 1.90 13.30
C ASP A 48 9.06 0.37 13.33
N GLY A 49 10.21 -0.12 12.83
CA GLY A 49 10.59 -1.53 12.80
C GLY A 49 10.00 -2.35 11.64
N GLY A 50 9.50 -1.70 10.59
CA GLY A 50 8.94 -2.40 9.42
C GLY A 50 9.84 -2.49 8.20
N ALA A 51 9.27 -2.90 7.08
CA ALA A 51 9.99 -3.16 5.83
C ALA A 51 10.02 -1.97 4.85
N PHE A 52 9.16 -0.96 5.04
CA PHE A 52 8.96 0.11 4.05
C PHE A 52 9.77 1.38 4.39
N ASP A 53 10.39 2.03 3.41
CA ASP A 53 11.17 3.26 3.68
C ASP A 53 10.32 4.43 4.19
N GLN A 54 10.95 5.44 4.80
CA GLN A 54 10.30 6.72 5.10
C GLN A 54 10.28 7.61 3.85
N LEU A 55 9.50 8.69 3.89
CA LEU A 55 9.75 9.87 3.08
C LEU A 55 10.42 10.94 3.96
N THR A 56 11.47 11.58 3.47
CA THR A 56 12.19 12.64 4.19
C THR A 56 11.23 13.79 4.51
N GLY A 57 11.17 14.21 5.78
CA GLY A 57 10.26 15.27 6.21
C GLY A 57 8.77 14.89 6.28
N ALA A 58 8.37 13.70 5.82
CA ALA A 58 6.98 13.25 5.83
C ALA A 58 6.86 11.86 6.48
N THR A 59 6.64 11.84 7.80
CA THR A 59 6.51 10.57 8.55
C THR A 59 5.07 10.07 8.66
N ILE A 60 4.06 10.90 8.39
CA ILE A 60 2.64 10.51 8.53
C ILE A 60 2.13 9.82 7.25
N THR A 61 2.44 10.39 6.10
CA THR A 61 2.04 9.90 4.77
C THR A 61 2.44 8.45 4.50
N PRO A 62 3.73 8.05 4.61
CA PRO A 62 4.14 6.68 4.30
C PRO A 62 3.48 5.67 5.27
N ARG A 63 3.30 6.02 6.55
CA ARG A 63 2.60 5.17 7.51
C ARG A 63 1.14 4.95 7.13
N ALA A 64 0.46 6.02 6.71
CA ALA A 64 -0.94 5.93 6.27
C ALA A 64 -1.08 5.02 5.06
N VAL A 65 -0.19 5.15 4.06
CA VAL A 65 -0.21 4.31 2.86
C VAL A 65 0.08 2.84 3.19
N VAL A 66 1.14 2.54 3.96
CA VAL A 66 1.46 1.16 4.37
C VAL A 66 0.28 0.52 5.10
N LYS A 67 -0.36 1.25 6.03
CA LYS A 67 -1.53 0.77 6.77
C LYS A 67 -2.74 0.54 5.86
N ALA A 68 -2.99 1.42 4.89
CA ALA A 68 -4.09 1.29 3.94
C ALA A 68 -3.92 0.06 3.04
N VAL A 69 -2.71 -0.18 2.51
CA VAL A 69 -2.43 -1.34 1.66
C VAL A 69 -2.59 -2.65 2.44
N ARG A 70 -2.08 -2.71 3.68
CA ARG A 70 -2.29 -3.89 4.53
C ARG A 70 -3.77 -4.17 4.78
N ARG A 71 -4.55 -3.15 5.15
CA ARG A 71 -6.00 -3.28 5.37
C ARG A 71 -6.73 -3.76 4.13
N PHE A 72 -6.33 -3.29 2.95
CA PHE A 72 -6.87 -3.78 1.69
C PHE A 72 -6.59 -5.28 1.51
N LEU A 73 -5.36 -5.74 1.77
CA LEU A 73 -5.03 -7.16 1.68
C LEU A 73 -5.84 -8.01 2.68
N GLU A 74 -5.98 -7.56 3.93
CA GLU A 74 -6.82 -8.21 4.95
C GLU A 74 -8.29 -8.29 4.51
N TYR A 75 -8.80 -7.21 3.90
CA TYR A 75 -10.16 -7.17 3.35
C TYR A 75 -10.33 -8.19 2.22
N VAL A 76 -9.40 -8.23 1.26
CA VAL A 76 -9.44 -9.19 0.15
C VAL A 76 -9.38 -10.62 0.66
N GLN A 77 -8.52 -10.93 1.64
CA GLN A 77 -8.45 -12.26 2.25
C GLN A 77 -9.78 -12.66 2.90
N LYS A 78 -10.42 -11.75 3.64
CA LYS A 78 -11.70 -12.00 4.32
C LYS A 78 -12.87 -12.16 3.35
N HIS A 79 -12.84 -11.47 2.21
CA HIS A 79 -13.95 -11.39 1.25
C HIS A 79 -13.62 -12.06 -0.09
N GLN A 80 -12.64 -12.96 -0.13
CA GLN A 80 -12.10 -13.53 -1.37
C GLN A 80 -13.20 -14.18 -2.23
N GLU A 81 -14.07 -14.97 -1.62
CA GLU A 81 -15.16 -15.65 -2.34
C GLU A 81 -16.11 -14.66 -3.02
N GLN A 82 -16.48 -13.56 -2.35
CA GLN A 82 -17.39 -12.56 -2.90
C GLN A 82 -16.72 -11.72 -4.00
N LEU A 83 -15.46 -11.32 -3.80
CA LEU A 83 -14.73 -10.45 -4.73
C LEU A 83 -14.36 -11.15 -6.04
N PHE A 84 -14.10 -12.46 -5.96
CA PHE A 84 -13.70 -13.28 -7.11
C PHE A 84 -14.77 -14.29 -7.54
N ALA A 85 -15.99 -14.16 -7.00
CA ALA A 85 -17.13 -14.89 -7.52
C ALA A 85 -17.28 -14.58 -9.03
N PRO A 86 -17.51 -15.59 -9.87
CA PRO A 86 -17.82 -15.33 -11.27
C PRO A 86 -19.05 -14.41 -11.32
N ALA A 87 -18.94 -13.33 -12.10
CA ALA A 87 -20.10 -12.47 -12.33
C ALA A 87 -21.24 -13.36 -12.80
N ALA A 88 -22.37 -13.33 -12.08
CA ALA A 88 -23.57 -14.05 -12.49
C ALA A 88 -23.87 -13.61 -13.92
N GLY A 89 -23.68 -14.53 -14.87
CA GLY A 89 -23.61 -14.21 -16.29
C GLY A 89 -24.86 -13.44 -16.72
N VAL A 90 -24.66 -12.22 -17.19
CA VAL A 90 -25.62 -11.59 -18.09
C VAL A 90 -25.48 -12.36 -19.40
N LYS A 91 -26.41 -13.30 -19.61
CA LYS A 91 -26.65 -13.89 -20.92
C LYS A 91 -27.29 -12.87 -21.84
#